data_AF-A0AA86VZX2-F1
#
_entry.id   AF-A0AA86VZX2-F1
#
_cell.length_a   1.000
_cell.length_b   1.000
_cell.length_c   1.000
_cell.angle_alpha   90.00
_cell.angle_beta   90.00
_cell.angle_gamma   90.00
#
_symmetry.space_group_name_H-M   'P 1'
#
loop_
_entity.id
_entity.type
_entity.pdbx_description
1 polymer ?
#
loop_
_entity_poly.entity_id
_entity_poly.type
_entity_poly.pdbx_seq_one_letter_code
_entity_poly.pdbx_strand_id
1 'polypeptide(L)'
;MACIDWRPSAKDPSPESAAPPSVTLKDHGTLLARESSEKLPAELVAELMPKHVAMIMDGHGRWAKARGLAATAGHRAGVESLRRVVKLCCSWGIEVLTVFACSTENLTRPTVFHVFPYSMEGIRMSVIGDLPKLPRSLKRTIARAEENTKHNSRFQLLVALNYGGQYDVVQACKSVALKVKDHVLHLDDINEKIIEQELETNCTEFPNPDLLIRTGGDLRVSNFLLWQLAYTELYFNPKLWPDFGKDEFVDALKSFQQRQRRFGGRHSSSGQRPLTVAKRGSLAATASVALRDDAGQGVSLDRELPEPLPVDLAAELMPKHVAVIMDGNGRWAKLKGQAASVGHQAGLQSLKRMVRLCGSWGIKVLTVFAFSTDNWIRPKVEVDFLMTLFESTISTEIEAFKREGIRISVIGDSSRLPKSLQGLIASAEEDTKRNSRLQLIVAVSYSGKYDVVQACKSVAKKVKDGDLHLDDINEKIIEQELETNCTEFPNPDLLIRTSGELRVSNFLLWQLAYTELYFSRQLWPDFGRDEFVDALSSFQQRQRRYGGRHS
;
A
#
# COMPACT_ATOMS: atom_id res chain seq x y z
N MET A 1 -16.58 20.88 -17.66
CA MET A 1 -17.25 21.31 -18.91
C MET A 1 -16.28 21.63 -20.06
N ALA A 2 -16.19 20.71 -21.03
CA ALA A 2 -15.99 20.88 -22.47
C ALA A 2 -16.07 19.46 -23.07
N CYS A 3 -17.25 19.10 -23.58
CA CYS A 3 -17.58 17.79 -24.15
C CYS A 3 -17.09 17.67 -25.60
N ILE A 4 -16.64 16.48 -25.98
CA ILE A 4 -16.80 15.99 -27.35
C ILE A 4 -17.70 14.77 -27.24
N ASP A 5 -18.97 14.98 -27.62
CA ASP A 5 -19.99 13.94 -27.76
C ASP A 5 -19.67 13.05 -28.97
N TRP A 6 -19.95 11.76 -28.84
CA TRP A 6 -20.21 10.89 -29.98
C TRP A 6 -21.62 10.32 -29.84
N ARG A 7 -22.57 10.82 -30.64
CA ARG A 7 -23.84 10.14 -30.90
C ARG A 7 -23.76 9.43 -32.26
N PRO A 8 -24.27 8.20 -32.39
CA PRO A 8 -24.39 7.52 -33.66
C PRO A 8 -25.61 8.09 -34.42
N SER A 9 -25.36 8.74 -35.56
CA SER A 9 -26.40 9.11 -36.51
C SER A 9 -26.61 7.96 -37.49
N ALA A 10 -27.83 7.42 -37.53
CA ALA A 10 -28.30 6.52 -38.57
C ALA A 10 -28.38 7.27 -39.91
N LYS A 11 -27.59 6.83 -40.90
CA LYS A 11 -27.90 6.72 -42.33
C LYS A 11 -26.61 6.33 -43.07
N ASP A 12 -26.62 5.12 -43.60
CA ASP A 12 -25.66 4.65 -44.60
C ASP A 12 -25.71 5.53 -45.86
N PRO A 13 -24.60 5.67 -46.62
CA PRO A 13 -24.38 4.68 -47.66
C PRO A 13 -22.93 4.18 -47.80
N SER A 14 -22.83 2.84 -47.84
CA SER A 14 -21.89 1.98 -48.57
C SER A 14 -20.37 2.09 -48.30
N PRO A 15 -19.67 0.95 -48.10
CA PRO A 15 -18.28 0.93 -47.67
C PRO A 15 -17.34 0.68 -48.86
N GLU A 16 -16.77 1.73 -49.45
CA GLU A 16 -15.62 1.53 -50.36
C GLU A 16 -14.74 2.78 -50.45
N SER A 17 -13.43 2.57 -50.23
CA SER A 17 -12.32 3.52 -50.38
C SER A 17 -12.11 4.61 -49.29
N ALA A 18 -11.74 4.17 -48.09
CA ALA A 18 -10.80 4.94 -47.29
C ALA A 18 -9.88 3.97 -46.53
N ALA A 19 -8.66 3.81 -47.03
CA ALA A 19 -7.62 3.10 -46.30
C ALA A 19 -7.48 3.75 -44.91
N PRO A 20 -7.32 2.96 -43.82
CA PRO A 20 -6.96 3.54 -42.53
C PRO A 20 -5.66 4.35 -42.72
N PRO A 21 -5.46 5.47 -42.01
CA PRO A 21 -4.22 6.23 -42.13
C PRO A 21 -3.05 5.29 -41.86
N SER A 22 -2.31 4.97 -42.92
CA SER A 22 -1.07 4.23 -42.85
C SER A 22 -0.03 5.16 -42.25
N VAL A 23 0.14 5.09 -40.94
CA VAL A 23 1.28 5.72 -40.28
C VAL A 23 2.50 4.85 -40.56
N THR A 24 3.22 5.17 -41.63
CA THR A 24 4.56 4.67 -41.87
C THR A 24 5.49 5.33 -40.85
N LEU A 25 5.79 4.62 -39.76
CA LEU A 25 6.87 5.00 -38.85
C LEU A 25 8.19 4.83 -39.62
N LYS A 26 8.85 5.95 -39.93
CA LYS A 26 10.24 5.91 -40.39
C LYS A 26 11.09 5.31 -39.29
N ASP A 27 11.67 4.18 -39.64
CA ASP A 27 12.49 3.30 -38.84
C ASP A 27 13.87 3.93 -38.64
N HIS A 28 14.11 4.62 -37.52
CA HIS A 28 15.46 5.02 -37.08
C HIS A 28 15.52 5.15 -35.56
N GLY A 29 16.06 4.15 -34.88
CA GLY A 29 16.40 4.23 -33.47
C GLY A 29 16.55 2.87 -32.78
N THR A 30 17.64 2.16 -33.07
CA THR A 30 18.14 1.06 -32.24
C THR A 30 18.42 1.60 -30.84
N LEU A 31 17.75 1.08 -29.80
CA LEU A 31 17.81 1.68 -28.46
C LEU A 31 19.11 1.37 -27.70
N LEU A 32 20.02 0.57 -28.27
CA LEU A 32 21.36 0.30 -27.72
C LEU A 32 22.44 0.13 -28.80
N ALA A 33 22.41 0.95 -29.86
CA ALA A 33 23.62 1.13 -30.66
C ALA A 33 24.63 2.01 -29.89
N ARG A 34 25.49 1.39 -29.07
CA ARG A 34 26.74 1.97 -28.54
C ARG A 34 26.67 3.38 -27.87
N GLU A 35 25.56 3.77 -27.28
CA GLU A 35 25.51 5.00 -26.46
C GLU A 35 26.00 4.72 -25.03
N SER A 36 26.88 5.59 -24.54
CA SER A 36 27.56 5.55 -23.23
C SER A 36 26.71 4.98 -22.10
N SER A 37 27.20 3.92 -21.43
CA SER A 37 26.61 3.50 -20.16
C SER A 37 26.67 4.66 -19.17
N GLU A 38 25.51 5.08 -18.67
CA GLU A 38 25.46 6.12 -17.65
C GLU A 38 26.16 5.60 -16.39
N LYS A 39 27.26 6.26 -16.00
CA LYS A 39 27.97 5.90 -14.77
C LYS A 39 27.02 6.04 -13.57
N LEU A 40 27.07 5.06 -12.68
CA LEU A 40 26.38 5.15 -11.39
C LEU A 40 26.88 6.41 -10.65
N PRO A 41 25.99 7.28 -10.16
CA PRO A 41 26.36 8.41 -9.33
C PRO A 41 27.21 7.97 -8.13
N ALA A 42 28.29 8.70 -7.83
CA ALA A 42 29.26 8.34 -6.78
C ALA A 42 28.66 8.25 -5.36
N GLU A 43 27.49 8.85 -5.18
CA GLU A 43 26.70 8.87 -3.95
C GLU A 43 25.78 7.65 -3.76
N LEU A 44 25.62 6.81 -4.80
CA LEU A 44 24.89 5.55 -4.72
C LEU A 44 25.86 4.37 -4.60
N VAL A 45 25.50 3.41 -3.75
CA VAL A 45 26.26 2.18 -3.52
C VAL A 45 25.65 1.04 -4.35
N ALA A 46 26.44 0.42 -5.22
CA ALA A 46 25.96 -0.59 -6.17
C ALA A 46 25.34 -1.81 -5.48
N GLU A 47 25.92 -2.24 -4.36
CA GLU A 47 25.48 -3.41 -3.58
C GLU A 47 24.15 -3.17 -2.85
N LEU A 48 23.75 -1.91 -2.70
CA LEU A 48 22.50 -1.52 -2.03
C LEU A 48 21.40 -1.12 -3.02
N MET A 49 21.61 -1.33 -4.33
CA MET A 49 20.60 -1.03 -5.34
C MET A 49 19.39 -1.96 -5.21
N PRO A 50 18.14 -1.44 -5.38
CA PRO A 50 16.97 -2.30 -5.47
C PRO A 50 17.09 -3.18 -6.71
N LYS A 51 16.71 -4.45 -6.57
CA LYS A 51 16.60 -5.38 -7.71
C LYS A 51 15.35 -5.08 -8.52
N HIS A 52 14.27 -4.72 -7.84
CA HIS A 52 12.99 -4.40 -8.47
C HIS A 52 12.46 -3.04 -8.05
N VAL A 53 12.25 -2.16 -9.03
CA VAL A 53 11.56 -0.88 -8.85
C VAL A 53 10.18 -0.93 -9.49
N ALA A 54 9.15 -0.50 -8.77
CA ALA A 54 7.82 -0.26 -9.30
C ALA A 54 7.55 1.24 -9.40
N MET A 55 6.80 1.69 -10.40
CA MET A 55 6.54 3.11 -10.63
C MET A 55 5.08 3.43 -10.98
N ILE A 56 4.51 4.40 -10.26
CA ILE A 56 3.25 5.08 -10.60
C ILE A 56 3.59 6.44 -11.23
N MET A 57 3.38 6.52 -12.55
CA MET A 57 3.79 7.62 -13.41
C MET A 57 2.69 8.69 -13.55
N ASP A 58 2.27 9.29 -12.43
CA ASP A 58 1.15 10.23 -12.42
C ASP A 58 1.55 11.68 -12.75
N GLY A 59 0.59 12.43 -13.28
CA GLY A 59 0.72 13.87 -13.50
C GLY A 59 0.87 14.30 -14.95
N HIS A 60 0.95 13.39 -15.93
CA HIS A 60 1.09 13.74 -17.36
C HIS A 60 -0.02 14.68 -17.88
N GLY A 61 -1.27 14.46 -17.46
CA GLY A 61 -2.40 15.34 -17.81
C GLY A 61 -2.35 16.70 -17.12
N ARG A 62 -1.94 16.73 -15.83
CA ARG A 62 -1.73 17.98 -15.07
C ARG A 62 -0.59 18.79 -15.67
N TRP A 63 0.47 18.11 -16.10
CA TRP A 63 1.65 18.68 -16.74
C TRP A 63 1.31 19.36 -18.06
N ALA A 64 0.53 18.69 -18.91
CA ALA A 64 0.06 19.25 -20.18
C ALA A 64 -0.85 20.45 -19.95
N LYS A 65 -1.82 20.34 -19.04
CA LYS A 65 -2.75 21.43 -18.69
C LYS A 65 -2.01 22.68 -18.21
N ALA A 66 -1.04 22.52 -17.30
CA ALA A 66 -0.24 23.63 -16.77
C ALA A 66 0.56 24.38 -17.85
N ARG A 67 0.79 23.75 -19.01
CA ARG A 67 1.54 24.30 -20.16
C ARG A 67 0.64 24.68 -21.34
N GLY A 68 -0.69 24.64 -21.18
CA GLY A 68 -1.64 24.94 -22.26
C GLY A 68 -1.60 23.90 -23.41
N LEU A 69 -1.11 22.69 -23.16
CA LEU A 69 -0.96 21.64 -24.17
C LEU A 69 -2.11 20.63 -24.12
N ALA A 70 -2.36 19.98 -25.26
CA ALA A 70 -3.26 18.83 -25.33
C ALA A 70 -2.74 17.65 -24.47
N ALA A 71 -3.65 16.84 -23.92
CA ALA A 71 -3.29 15.70 -23.09
C ALA A 71 -2.33 14.71 -23.79
N THR A 72 -2.46 14.55 -25.10
CA THR A 72 -1.58 13.72 -25.94
C THR A 72 -0.11 14.17 -25.90
N ALA A 73 0.16 15.47 -25.75
CA ALA A 73 1.52 15.98 -25.58
C ALA A 73 2.13 15.53 -24.24
N GLY A 74 1.33 15.54 -23.16
CA GLY A 74 1.74 15.01 -21.86
C GLY A 74 2.06 13.52 -21.89
N HIS A 75 1.25 12.72 -22.61
CA HIS A 75 1.55 11.30 -22.82
C HIS A 75 2.86 11.10 -23.59
N ARG A 76 3.09 11.84 -24.68
CA ARG A 76 4.36 11.76 -25.44
C ARG A 76 5.59 12.11 -24.59
N ALA A 77 5.51 13.20 -23.82
CA ALA A 77 6.60 13.59 -22.91
C ALA A 77 6.82 12.56 -21.79
N GLY A 78 5.74 11.94 -21.30
CA GLY A 78 5.80 10.85 -20.34
C GLY A 78 6.51 9.60 -20.87
N VAL A 79 6.28 9.24 -22.14
CA VAL A 79 6.99 8.11 -22.79
C VAL A 79 8.49 8.38 -22.86
N GLU A 80 8.90 9.60 -23.21
CA GLU A 80 10.32 9.95 -23.25
C GLU A 80 10.97 9.92 -21.86
N SER A 81 10.23 10.30 -20.82
CA SER A 81 10.68 10.20 -19.43
C SER A 81 10.86 8.74 -19.00
N LEU A 82 9.92 7.87 -19.38
CA LEU A 82 10.04 6.43 -19.15
C LEU A 82 11.25 5.83 -19.86
N ARG A 83 11.53 6.22 -21.11
CA ARG A 83 12.74 5.76 -21.83
C ARG A 83 14.02 6.10 -21.07
N ARG A 84 14.12 7.31 -20.52
CA ARG A 84 15.28 7.71 -19.69
C ARG A 84 15.39 6.82 -18.45
N VAL A 85 14.31 6.63 -17.70
CA VAL A 85 14.34 5.77 -16.49
C VAL A 85 14.73 4.33 -16.83
N VAL A 86 14.19 3.75 -17.90
CA VAL A 86 14.59 2.41 -18.37
C VAL A 86 16.10 2.35 -18.63
N LYS A 87 16.67 3.33 -19.34
CA LYS A 87 18.12 3.41 -19.58
C LYS A 87 18.92 3.50 -18.26
N LEU A 88 18.45 4.27 -17.28
CA LEU A 88 19.09 4.37 -15.96
C LEU A 88 19.03 3.04 -15.21
N CYS A 89 17.88 2.36 -15.17
CA CYS A 89 17.73 1.04 -14.55
C CYS A 89 18.71 0.02 -15.15
N CYS A 90 18.76 -0.08 -16.48
CA CYS A 90 19.68 -0.97 -17.20
C CYS A 90 21.16 -0.66 -16.95
N SER A 91 21.50 0.60 -16.68
CA SER A 91 22.88 1.05 -16.46
C SER A 91 23.31 0.89 -15.00
N TRP A 92 22.38 0.93 -14.06
CA TRP A 92 22.67 0.97 -12.61
C TRP A 92 22.41 -0.35 -11.89
N GLY A 93 22.14 -1.44 -12.63
CA GLY A 93 22.01 -2.78 -12.05
C GLY A 93 20.67 -3.07 -11.40
N ILE A 94 19.62 -2.32 -11.76
CA ILE A 94 18.23 -2.67 -11.44
C ILE A 94 17.80 -3.73 -12.46
N GLU A 95 17.21 -4.82 -12.01
CA GLU A 95 16.90 -6.00 -12.83
C GLU A 95 15.47 -5.98 -13.36
N VAL A 96 14.53 -5.44 -12.58
CA VAL A 96 13.11 -5.35 -12.94
C VAL A 96 12.59 -3.93 -12.75
N LEU A 97 11.87 -3.42 -13.74
CA LEU A 97 11.04 -2.21 -13.64
C LEU A 97 9.59 -2.56 -13.94
N THR A 98 8.70 -2.39 -12.96
CA THR A 98 7.25 -2.48 -13.18
C THR A 98 6.65 -1.08 -13.29
N VAL A 99 5.94 -0.80 -14.38
CA VAL A 99 5.31 0.51 -14.58
C VAL A 99 3.79 0.41 -14.60
N PHE A 100 3.13 1.29 -13.86
CA PHE A 100 1.68 1.42 -13.91
C PHE A 100 1.27 2.32 -15.07
N ALA A 101 0.99 1.70 -16.22
CA ALA A 101 0.72 2.43 -17.46
C ALA A 101 -0.78 2.76 -17.63
N CYS A 102 -1.68 1.86 -17.24
CA CYS A 102 -3.12 2.11 -17.26
C CYS A 102 -3.85 1.24 -16.23
N SER A 103 -4.72 1.84 -15.42
CA SER A 103 -5.53 1.12 -14.45
C SER A 103 -6.83 0.59 -15.06
N THR A 104 -7.44 -0.42 -14.42
CA THR A 104 -8.75 -0.98 -14.77
C THR A 104 -9.85 0.07 -14.88
N GLU A 105 -9.79 1.11 -14.05
CA GLU A 105 -10.80 2.17 -13.93
C GLU A 105 -10.64 3.26 -15.01
N ASN A 106 -9.51 3.28 -15.72
CA ASN A 106 -9.16 4.32 -16.69
C ASN A 106 -9.28 3.87 -18.16
N LEU A 107 -9.68 2.62 -18.42
CA LEU A 107 -9.74 2.04 -19.77
C LEU A 107 -10.71 2.76 -20.72
N THR A 108 -11.74 3.42 -20.19
CA THR A 108 -12.74 4.17 -20.99
C THR A 108 -12.17 5.43 -21.65
N ARG A 109 -10.92 5.79 -21.38
CA ARG A 109 -10.27 6.98 -21.94
C ARG A 109 -9.59 6.65 -23.27
N PRO A 110 -9.74 7.48 -24.33
CA PRO A 110 -9.00 7.29 -25.58
C PRO A 110 -7.51 7.42 -25.30
N THR A 111 -6.84 6.28 -25.17
CA THR A 111 -5.43 6.21 -24.80
C THR A 111 -4.63 5.78 -26.02
N VAL A 112 -3.79 6.68 -26.51
CA VAL A 112 -2.83 6.36 -27.58
C VAL A 112 -1.64 5.67 -26.92
N PHE A 113 -1.59 4.35 -27.03
CA PHE A 113 -0.41 3.58 -26.65
C PHE A 113 0.60 3.60 -27.79
N HIS A 114 1.67 4.37 -27.63
CA HIS A 114 2.87 4.16 -28.43
C HIS A 114 3.66 3.03 -27.77
N VAL A 115 3.48 1.81 -28.26
CA VAL A 115 4.34 0.70 -27.84
C VAL A 115 5.76 1.00 -28.32
N PHE A 116 6.72 0.84 -27.42
CA PHE A 116 8.13 1.12 -27.60
C PHE A 116 8.65 0.53 -28.92
N PRO A 117 9.55 1.22 -29.64
CA PRO A 117 10.17 0.66 -30.84
C PRO A 117 10.85 -0.68 -30.51
N TYR A 118 10.67 -1.63 -31.43
CA TYR A 118 10.74 -3.08 -31.26
C TYR A 118 12.16 -3.68 -31.13
N SER A 119 13.16 -2.92 -30.70
CA SER A 119 14.55 -3.41 -30.60
C SER A 119 15.30 -2.76 -29.43
N MET A 120 14.98 -3.23 -28.22
CA MET A 120 15.83 -2.97 -27.05
C MET A 120 16.61 -4.25 -26.74
N GLU A 121 17.86 -4.30 -27.20
CA GLU A 121 18.75 -5.44 -26.95
C GLU A 121 18.87 -5.71 -25.44
N GLY A 122 18.65 -6.96 -25.03
CA GLY A 122 18.75 -7.34 -23.61
C GLY A 122 17.57 -6.95 -22.71
N ILE A 123 16.54 -6.25 -23.21
CA ILE A 123 15.32 -5.95 -22.41
C ILE A 123 14.20 -6.93 -22.74
N ARG A 124 13.75 -7.70 -21.75
CA ARG A 124 12.54 -8.53 -21.84
C ARG A 124 11.33 -7.70 -21.46
N MET A 125 10.31 -7.67 -22.31
CA MET A 125 9.04 -7.03 -21.98
C MET A 125 8.01 -8.08 -21.59
N SER A 126 7.21 -7.78 -20.57
CA SER A 126 6.04 -8.57 -20.18
C SER A 126 4.89 -7.63 -19.83
N VAL A 127 3.66 -8.03 -20.09
CA VAL A 127 2.47 -7.21 -19.83
C VAL A 127 1.47 -7.96 -18.95
N ILE A 128 0.96 -7.26 -17.94
CA ILE A 128 -0.04 -7.78 -16.99
C ILE A 128 -1.28 -6.88 -16.96
N GLY A 129 -2.42 -7.44 -16.57
CA GLY A 129 -3.73 -6.82 -16.43
C GLY A 129 -4.82 -7.53 -17.22
N ASP A 130 -6.02 -6.96 -17.24
CA ASP A 130 -7.18 -7.49 -17.98
C ASP A 130 -7.02 -7.23 -19.49
N LEU A 131 -6.10 -8.00 -20.11
CA LEU A 131 -5.76 -7.91 -21.52
C LEU A 131 -6.94 -8.25 -22.45
N PRO A 132 -7.84 -9.21 -22.16
CA PRO A 132 -8.95 -9.53 -23.03
C PRO A 132 -9.82 -8.31 -23.41
N LYS A 133 -10.01 -7.36 -22.49
CA LYS A 133 -10.76 -6.11 -22.70
C LYS A 133 -10.04 -5.06 -23.57
N LEU A 134 -8.75 -5.25 -23.87
CA LEU A 134 -8.00 -4.32 -24.71
C LEU A 134 -8.38 -4.42 -26.20
N PRO A 135 -8.24 -3.32 -26.98
CA PRO A 135 -8.43 -3.34 -28.43
C PRO A 135 -7.57 -4.39 -29.14
N ARG A 136 -8.10 -5.03 -30.18
CA ARG A 136 -7.39 -6.07 -30.96
C ARG A 136 -6.05 -5.60 -31.53
N SER A 137 -5.94 -4.33 -31.93
CA SER A 137 -4.69 -3.74 -32.41
C SER A 137 -3.62 -3.74 -31.32
N LEU A 138 -3.96 -3.25 -30.12
CA LEU A 138 -3.06 -3.20 -28.98
C LEU A 138 -2.63 -4.61 -28.52
N LYS A 139 -3.56 -5.56 -28.45
CA LYS A 139 -3.24 -6.96 -28.13
C LYS A 139 -2.22 -7.57 -29.09
N ARG A 140 -2.36 -7.34 -30.40
CA ARG A 140 -1.38 -7.80 -31.41
C ARG A 140 -0.01 -7.15 -31.20
N THR A 141 0.01 -5.87 -30.84
CA THR A 141 1.25 -5.15 -30.57
C THR A 141 1.95 -5.68 -29.31
N ILE A 142 1.20 -5.93 -28.24
CA ILE A 142 1.71 -6.54 -26.99
C ILE A 142 2.33 -7.91 -27.30
N ALA A 143 1.57 -8.81 -27.94
CA ALA A 143 2.03 -10.16 -28.25
C ALA A 143 3.31 -10.14 -29.10
N ARG A 144 3.39 -9.27 -30.11
CA ARG A 144 4.60 -9.10 -30.93
C ARG A 144 5.80 -8.63 -30.11
N ALA A 145 5.59 -7.70 -29.18
CA ALA A 145 6.67 -7.14 -28.38
C ALA A 145 7.18 -8.13 -27.31
N GLU A 146 6.30 -8.91 -26.68
CA GLU A 146 6.69 -9.99 -25.77
C GLU A 146 7.45 -11.09 -26.53
N GLU A 147 6.94 -11.54 -27.68
CA GLU A 147 7.60 -12.55 -28.52
C GLU A 147 8.98 -12.11 -28.99
N ASN A 148 9.11 -10.86 -29.46
CA ASN A 148 10.39 -10.31 -29.92
C ASN A 148 11.43 -10.15 -28.81
N THR A 149 11.00 -10.09 -27.55
CA THR A 149 11.88 -9.81 -26.41
C THR A 149 12.02 -10.99 -25.44
N LYS A 150 11.34 -12.11 -25.67
CA LYS A 150 11.30 -13.26 -24.75
C LYS A 150 12.67 -13.88 -24.45
N HIS A 151 13.61 -13.76 -25.39
CA HIS A 151 14.97 -14.29 -25.26
C HIS A 151 15.93 -13.38 -24.49
N ASN A 152 15.51 -12.13 -24.23
CA ASN A 152 16.30 -11.19 -23.45
C ASN A 152 16.23 -11.55 -21.95
N SER A 153 17.32 -11.35 -21.21
CA SER A 153 17.41 -11.66 -19.79
C SER A 153 18.15 -10.61 -18.95
N ARG A 154 18.73 -9.58 -19.57
CA ARG A 154 19.55 -8.59 -18.86
C ARG A 154 18.70 -7.66 -17.98
N PHE A 155 17.48 -7.36 -18.41
CA PHE A 155 16.56 -6.47 -17.72
C PHE A 155 15.13 -6.83 -18.08
N GLN A 156 14.20 -6.78 -17.12
CA GLN A 156 12.78 -7.01 -17.36
C GLN A 156 11.97 -5.72 -17.16
N LEU A 157 11.20 -5.35 -18.19
CA LEU A 157 10.20 -4.30 -18.14
C LEU A 157 8.81 -4.93 -18.05
N LEU A 158 8.18 -4.84 -16.88
CA LEU A 158 6.82 -5.28 -16.65
C LEU A 158 5.85 -4.10 -16.81
N VAL A 159 4.93 -4.18 -17.76
CA VAL A 159 3.98 -3.10 -18.04
C VAL A 159 2.59 -3.50 -17.56
N ALA A 160 2.08 -2.80 -16.56
CA ALA A 160 0.72 -3.01 -16.06
C ALA A 160 -0.28 -2.19 -16.90
N LEU A 161 -1.10 -2.88 -17.69
CA LEU A 161 -2.10 -2.31 -18.61
C LEU A 161 -3.48 -2.85 -18.32
N ASN A 162 -4.44 -1.95 -18.07
CA ASN A 162 -5.77 -2.32 -17.60
C ASN A 162 -5.67 -3.22 -16.34
N TYR A 163 -4.79 -2.82 -15.43
CA TYR A 163 -4.41 -3.59 -14.26
C TYR A 163 -4.97 -2.96 -12.98
N GLY A 164 -5.35 -3.80 -12.02
CA GLY A 164 -5.64 -3.44 -10.65
C GLY A 164 -5.20 -4.59 -9.72
N GLY A 165 -4.67 -4.27 -8.55
CA GLY A 165 -4.20 -5.26 -7.58
C GLY A 165 -5.34 -6.11 -7.03
N GLN A 166 -6.52 -5.52 -6.82
CA GLN A 166 -7.74 -6.26 -6.48
C GLN A 166 -8.15 -7.22 -7.61
N TYR A 167 -8.11 -6.76 -8.87
CA TYR A 167 -8.36 -7.61 -10.04
C TYR A 167 -7.39 -8.81 -10.09
N ASP A 168 -6.10 -8.59 -9.89
CA ASP A 168 -5.05 -9.62 -9.91
C ASP A 168 -5.32 -10.69 -8.84
N VAL A 169 -5.64 -10.26 -7.61
CA VAL A 169 -6.03 -11.16 -6.51
C VAL A 169 -7.33 -11.91 -6.82
N VAL A 170 -8.32 -11.28 -7.45
CA VAL A 170 -9.56 -11.96 -7.89
C VAL A 170 -9.26 -13.05 -8.92
N GLN A 171 -8.40 -12.79 -9.90
CA GLN A 171 -8.02 -13.81 -10.88
C GLN A 171 -7.25 -14.96 -10.24
N ALA A 172 -6.32 -14.66 -9.32
CA ALA A 172 -5.63 -15.67 -8.54
C ALA A 172 -6.62 -16.54 -7.73
N CYS A 173 -7.59 -15.91 -7.05
CA CYS A 173 -8.64 -16.61 -6.32
C CYS A 173 -9.48 -17.51 -7.24
N LYS A 174 -9.86 -17.05 -8.44
CA LYS A 174 -10.59 -17.85 -9.43
C LYS A 174 -9.79 -19.09 -9.85
N SER A 175 -8.50 -18.92 -10.14
CA SER A 175 -7.61 -20.03 -10.49
C SER A 175 -7.52 -21.06 -9.37
N VAL A 176 -7.32 -20.61 -8.12
CA VAL A 176 -7.30 -21.49 -6.95
C VAL A 176 -8.63 -22.22 -6.77
N ALA A 177 -9.76 -21.52 -6.83
CA ALA A 177 -11.08 -22.13 -6.67
C ALA A 177 -11.36 -23.19 -7.75
N LEU A 178 -10.94 -22.94 -9.00
CA LEU A 178 -11.03 -23.92 -10.08
C LEU A 178 -10.17 -25.17 -9.78
N LYS A 179 -8.93 -25.00 -9.33
CA LYS A 179 -8.05 -26.12 -8.95
C LYS A 179 -8.62 -26.94 -7.79
N VAL A 180 -9.30 -26.30 -6.84
CA VAL A 180 -10.02 -27.02 -5.76
C VAL A 180 -11.22 -27.79 -6.31
N LYS A 181 -12.03 -27.15 -7.17
CA LYS A 181 -13.19 -27.77 -7.81
C LYS A 181 -12.80 -29.00 -8.63
N ASP A 182 -11.68 -28.94 -9.33
CA ASP A 182 -11.15 -30.02 -10.16
C ASP A 182 -10.30 -31.03 -9.38
N HIS A 183 -10.27 -30.93 -8.04
CA HIS A 183 -9.50 -31.80 -7.13
C HIS A 183 -7.97 -31.80 -7.36
N VAL A 184 -7.44 -30.77 -8.02
CA VAL A 184 -6.00 -30.56 -8.24
C VAL A 184 -5.32 -30.00 -6.98
N LEU A 185 -6.05 -29.25 -6.15
CA LEU A 185 -5.56 -28.63 -4.92
C LEU A 185 -6.52 -28.92 -3.75
N HIS A 186 -5.98 -29.27 -2.57
CA HIS A 186 -6.79 -29.42 -1.36
C HIS A 186 -7.04 -28.06 -0.68
N LEU A 187 -8.20 -27.88 -0.05
CA LEU A 187 -8.58 -26.62 0.62
C LEU A 187 -7.57 -26.19 1.69
N ASP A 188 -7.09 -27.16 2.49
CA ASP A 188 -6.16 -26.89 3.58
C ASP A 188 -4.77 -26.46 3.09
N ASP A 189 -4.40 -26.84 1.85
CA ASP A 189 -3.11 -26.54 1.24
C ASP A 189 -3.03 -25.10 0.70
N ILE A 190 -4.16 -24.40 0.56
CA ILE A 190 -4.17 -23.00 0.12
C ILE A 190 -3.36 -22.18 1.13
N ASN A 191 -2.39 -21.42 0.65
CA ASN A 191 -1.50 -20.59 1.46
C ASN A 191 -0.95 -19.43 0.63
N GLU A 192 -0.16 -18.54 1.24
CA GLU A 192 0.40 -17.36 0.56
C GLU A 192 1.18 -17.73 -0.71
N LYS A 193 1.98 -18.81 -0.68
CA LYS A 193 2.77 -19.26 -1.83
C LYS A 193 1.89 -19.72 -3.00
N ILE A 194 0.79 -20.41 -2.70
CA ILE A 194 -0.16 -20.83 -3.74
C ILE A 194 -0.81 -19.61 -4.38
N ILE A 195 -1.27 -18.63 -3.58
CA ILE A 195 -1.82 -17.39 -4.16
C ILE A 195 -0.77 -16.67 -5.01
N GLU A 196 0.46 -16.54 -4.52
CA GLU A 196 1.57 -15.91 -5.25
C GLU A 196 1.84 -16.55 -6.61
N GLN A 197 1.72 -17.87 -6.71
CA GLN A 197 1.93 -18.59 -7.97
C GLN A 197 0.85 -18.29 -9.01
N GLU A 198 -0.36 -17.92 -8.58
CA GLU A 198 -1.48 -17.60 -9.46
C GLU A 198 -1.58 -16.11 -9.83
N LEU A 199 -0.80 -15.23 -9.18
CA LEU A 199 -0.78 -13.79 -9.51
C LEU A 199 -0.07 -13.55 -10.85
N GLU A 200 -0.54 -12.60 -11.63
CA GLU A 200 0.03 -12.27 -12.94
C GLU A 200 1.49 -11.77 -12.84
N THR A 201 1.87 -11.22 -11.68
CA THR A 201 3.25 -10.77 -11.40
C THR A 201 4.27 -11.90 -11.32
N ASN A 202 3.83 -13.16 -11.20
CA ASN A 202 4.68 -14.35 -11.15
C ASN A 202 5.41 -14.63 -12.48
N CYS A 203 5.24 -13.77 -13.49
CA CYS A 203 6.02 -13.77 -14.74
C CYS A 203 7.44 -13.18 -14.61
N THR A 204 7.87 -12.78 -13.41
CA THR A 204 9.16 -12.16 -13.13
C THR A 204 9.94 -12.93 -12.06
N GLU A 205 11.28 -12.89 -12.11
CA GLU A 205 12.15 -13.50 -11.08
C GLU A 205 12.04 -12.78 -9.73
N PHE A 206 11.78 -11.47 -9.77
CA PHE A 206 11.55 -10.63 -8.60
C PHE A 206 10.13 -10.08 -8.65
N PRO A 207 9.12 -10.85 -8.19
CA PRO A 207 7.72 -10.42 -8.26
C PRO A 207 7.40 -9.29 -7.28
N ASN A 208 8.17 -9.16 -6.19
CA ASN A 208 7.93 -8.17 -5.14
C ASN A 208 8.89 -6.97 -5.29
N PRO A 209 8.37 -5.74 -5.51
CA PRO A 209 9.21 -4.57 -5.61
C PRO A 209 9.95 -4.27 -4.31
N ASP A 210 11.23 -3.94 -4.42
CA ASP A 210 12.01 -3.39 -3.32
C ASP A 210 11.57 -1.96 -3.02
N LEU A 211 11.27 -1.19 -4.06
CA LEU A 211 10.94 0.24 -4.01
C LEU A 211 9.76 0.56 -4.95
N LEU A 212 8.72 1.18 -4.41
CA LEU A 212 7.66 1.82 -5.20
C LEU A 212 7.90 3.34 -5.23
N ILE A 213 8.01 3.89 -6.43
CA ILE A 213 8.10 5.33 -6.66
C ILE A 213 6.76 5.82 -7.21
N ARG A 214 6.18 6.83 -6.56
CA ARG A 214 5.00 7.53 -7.08
C ARG A 214 5.31 9.00 -7.32
N THR A 215 4.92 9.48 -8.49
CA THR A 215 5.05 10.88 -8.90
C THR A 215 3.72 11.63 -8.76
N GLY A 216 3.77 12.95 -8.86
CA GLY A 216 2.60 13.83 -8.87
C GLY A 216 1.99 14.17 -7.51
N GLY A 217 2.69 13.85 -6.41
CA GLY A 217 2.39 14.34 -5.05
C GLY A 217 1.27 13.62 -4.28
N ASP A 218 0.53 12.73 -4.94
CA ASP A 218 -0.49 11.91 -4.26
C ASP A 218 0.19 10.87 -3.34
N LEU A 219 -0.28 10.73 -2.10
CA LEU A 219 0.21 9.76 -1.12
C LEU A 219 -0.74 8.55 -1.03
N ARG A 220 -0.79 7.74 -2.08
CA ARG A 220 -1.62 6.52 -2.14
C ARG A 220 -1.02 5.50 -3.09
N VAL A 221 -1.43 4.24 -3.00
CA VAL A 221 -0.95 3.17 -3.89
C VAL A 221 -1.80 2.98 -5.15
N SER A 222 -3.05 3.50 -5.17
CA SER A 222 -3.95 3.47 -6.35
C SER A 222 -4.17 2.09 -6.95
N ASN A 223 -4.52 1.12 -6.12
CA ASN A 223 -4.84 -0.25 -6.54
C ASN A 223 -3.72 -0.89 -7.36
N PHE A 224 -2.45 -0.56 -7.07
CA PHE A 224 -1.30 -1.07 -7.81
C PHE A 224 -0.49 -2.03 -6.94
N LEU A 225 -0.30 -3.26 -7.41
CA LEU A 225 0.55 -4.29 -6.80
C LEU A 225 0.24 -4.58 -5.31
N LEU A 226 -1.03 -4.55 -4.91
CA LEU A 226 -1.43 -4.58 -3.50
C LEU A 226 -0.83 -5.76 -2.71
N TRP A 227 -0.80 -6.95 -3.32
CA TRP A 227 -0.18 -8.12 -2.71
C TRP A 227 1.35 -7.95 -2.53
N GLN A 228 2.01 -7.47 -3.57
CA GLN A 228 3.47 -7.35 -3.63
C GLN A 228 3.99 -6.22 -2.74
N LEU A 229 3.17 -5.18 -2.50
CA LEU A 229 3.52 -4.03 -1.67
C LEU A 229 3.61 -4.31 -0.16
N ALA A 230 3.37 -5.56 0.27
CA ALA A 230 3.41 -5.98 1.67
C ALA A 230 4.60 -5.38 2.44
N TYR A 231 5.82 -5.46 1.90
CA TYR A 231 7.01 -4.93 2.56
C TYR A 231 7.84 -3.99 1.69
N THR A 232 7.28 -3.55 0.56
CA THR A 232 7.92 -2.60 -0.36
C THR A 232 8.15 -1.24 0.31
N GLU A 233 9.33 -0.67 0.11
CA GLU A 233 9.62 0.69 0.52
C GLU A 233 8.93 1.69 -0.42
N LEU A 234 8.31 2.72 0.14
CA LEU A 234 7.56 3.72 -0.62
C LEU A 234 8.36 5.02 -0.73
N TYR A 235 8.33 5.63 -1.91
CA TYR A 235 8.86 6.96 -2.16
C TYR A 235 7.88 7.80 -2.97
N PHE A 236 7.53 8.96 -2.44
CA PHE A 236 6.59 9.89 -3.06
C PHE A 236 7.33 11.16 -3.47
N ASN A 237 7.16 11.54 -4.73
CA ASN A 237 7.76 12.75 -5.29
C ASN A 237 6.66 13.70 -5.81
N PRO A 238 6.68 14.99 -5.45
CA PRO A 238 5.66 15.95 -5.89
C PRO A 238 5.76 16.31 -7.38
N LYS A 239 6.92 16.09 -8.04
CA LYS A 239 7.07 16.38 -9.47
C LYS A 239 6.10 15.54 -10.29
N LEU A 240 5.49 16.17 -11.29
CA LEU A 240 4.64 15.50 -12.27
C LEU A 240 5.53 14.64 -13.18
N TRP A 241 5.03 13.46 -13.59
CA TRP A 241 5.81 12.46 -14.32
C TRP A 241 6.72 12.99 -15.44
N PRO A 242 6.27 13.84 -16.38
CA PRO A 242 7.17 14.27 -17.46
C PRO A 242 8.34 15.15 -16.99
N ASP A 243 8.27 15.73 -15.79
CA ASP A 243 9.34 16.52 -15.16
C ASP A 243 10.18 15.69 -14.17
N PHE A 244 9.83 14.42 -13.93
CA PHE A 244 10.64 13.51 -13.10
C PHE A 244 11.87 13.05 -13.90
N GLY A 245 13.05 13.49 -13.46
CA GLY A 245 14.31 13.28 -14.15
C GLY A 245 15.28 12.35 -13.43
N LYS A 246 16.53 12.38 -13.88
CA LYS A 246 17.64 11.61 -13.30
C LYS A 246 17.84 11.95 -11.82
N ASP A 247 17.87 13.25 -11.48
CA ASP A 247 18.16 13.71 -10.11
C ASP A 247 17.10 13.20 -9.12
N GLU A 248 15.82 13.28 -9.47
CA GLU A 248 14.74 12.76 -8.62
C GLU A 248 14.79 11.24 -8.48
N PHE A 249 15.21 10.53 -9.53
CA PHE A 249 15.40 9.08 -9.46
C PHE A 249 16.57 8.73 -8.54
N VAL A 250 17.66 9.49 -8.60
CA VAL A 250 18.80 9.35 -7.68
C VAL A 250 18.37 9.61 -6.23
N ASP A 251 17.55 10.64 -5.98
CA ASP A 251 17.04 10.92 -4.63
C ASP A 251 16.14 9.79 -4.10
N ALA A 252 15.32 9.19 -4.97
CA ALA A 252 14.52 8.02 -4.60
C ALA A 252 15.42 6.83 -4.18
N LEU A 253 16.48 6.57 -4.96
CA LEU A 253 17.44 5.50 -4.68
C LEU A 253 18.27 5.78 -3.42
N LYS A 254 18.69 7.03 -3.19
CA LYS A 254 19.35 7.45 -1.94
C LYS A 254 18.46 7.22 -0.73
N SER A 255 17.21 7.70 -0.80
CA SER A 255 16.21 7.49 0.25
C SER A 255 16.04 6.00 0.54
N PHE A 256 16.03 5.15 -0.48
CA PHE A 256 15.96 3.71 -0.32
C PHE A 256 17.20 3.13 0.37
N GLN A 257 18.41 3.50 -0.07
CA GLN A 257 19.67 2.99 0.51
C GLN A 257 19.91 3.43 1.96
N GLN A 258 19.36 4.59 2.37
CA GLN A 258 19.49 5.09 3.73
C GLN A 258 18.58 4.35 4.74
N ARG A 259 17.56 3.62 4.26
CA ARG A 259 16.63 2.93 5.15
C ARG A 259 17.23 1.64 5.66
N GLN A 260 17.17 1.45 6.97
CA GLN A 260 17.53 0.17 7.58
C GLN A 260 16.36 -0.80 7.40
N ARG A 261 16.49 -1.76 6.48
CA ARG A 261 15.53 -2.84 6.32
C ARG A 261 15.43 -3.65 7.61
N ARG A 262 14.24 -3.69 8.19
CA ARG A 262 13.92 -4.45 9.40
C ARG A 262 12.62 -5.21 9.16
N PHE A 263 12.72 -6.40 8.59
CA PHE A 263 11.57 -7.29 8.42
C PHE A 263 11.35 -8.04 9.73
N GLY A 264 10.25 -7.76 10.45
CA GLY A 264 9.62 -8.67 11.44
C GLY A 264 10.43 -9.21 12.64
N GLY A 265 11.74 -9.03 12.64
CA GLY A 265 12.75 -9.61 13.52
C GLY A 265 14.09 -8.96 13.17
N ARG A 266 14.97 -8.81 14.17
CA ARG A 266 16.33 -8.30 13.93
C ARG A 266 17.00 -9.20 12.88
N HIS A 267 17.49 -8.64 11.77
CA HIS A 267 18.28 -9.39 10.79
C HIS A 267 19.42 -10.15 11.48
N SER A 268 19.59 -11.41 11.09
CA SER A 268 20.87 -12.09 11.13
C SER A 268 21.87 -11.35 10.23
N SER A 269 22.81 -10.67 10.88
CA SER A 269 24.19 -10.36 10.45
C SER A 269 24.48 -10.13 8.95
N SER A 270 24.74 -8.88 8.57
CA SER A 270 26.08 -8.41 8.18
C SER A 270 26.08 -6.89 7.90
N GLY A 271 27.02 -6.17 8.50
CA GLY A 271 27.34 -4.77 8.12
C GLY A 271 26.73 -3.63 8.95
N GLN A 272 26.85 -3.65 10.28
CA GLN A 272 26.67 -2.41 11.06
C GLN A 272 27.95 -1.55 10.98
N ARG A 273 27.86 -0.35 10.39
CA ARG A 273 28.81 0.73 10.69
C ARG A 273 28.35 1.46 11.97
N PRO A 274 29.24 1.71 12.94
CA PRO A 274 28.90 2.53 14.10
C PRO A 274 28.77 3.99 13.67
N LEU A 275 27.77 4.68 14.24
CA LEU A 275 27.65 6.13 14.15
C LEU A 275 28.83 6.77 14.89
N THR A 276 29.68 7.48 14.17
CA THR A 276 30.69 8.37 14.75
C THR A 276 30.00 9.58 15.37
N VAL A 277 29.96 9.62 16.69
CA VAL A 277 29.55 10.80 17.45
C VAL A 277 30.68 11.83 17.40
N ALA A 278 30.44 12.96 16.74
CA ALA A 278 31.32 14.12 16.80
C ALA A 278 31.29 14.68 18.23
N LYS A 279 32.45 14.63 18.92
CA LYS A 279 32.68 15.33 20.18
C LYS A 279 32.54 16.83 19.97
N ARG A 280 31.62 17.48 20.68
CA ARG A 280 31.72 18.91 21.01
C ARG A 280 31.39 19.14 22.48
N GLY A 281 32.38 19.71 23.17
CA GLY A 281 32.24 20.76 24.18
C GLY A 281 31.36 20.46 25.40
N SER A 282 32.01 20.05 26.47
CA SER A 282 31.52 20.20 27.84
C SER A 282 31.16 21.65 28.14
N LEU A 283 29.93 21.89 28.62
CA LEU A 283 29.62 22.95 29.57
C LEU A 283 28.52 22.41 30.48
N ALA A 284 28.92 22.11 31.71
CA ALA A 284 28.06 21.67 32.78
C ALA A 284 27.11 22.80 33.19
N ALA A 285 25.81 22.52 33.19
CA ALA A 285 24.83 23.25 33.97
C ALA A 285 23.92 22.22 34.64
N THR A 286 24.14 22.03 35.93
CA THR A 286 23.29 21.26 36.84
C THR A 286 21.91 21.89 36.91
N ALA A 287 20.91 21.22 36.35
CA ALA A 287 19.51 21.44 36.69
C ALA A 287 18.92 20.12 37.15
N SER A 288 18.80 19.97 38.47
CA SER A 288 18.02 18.93 39.12
C SER A 288 16.55 19.10 38.73
N VAL A 289 16.09 18.34 37.74
CA VAL A 289 14.65 18.15 37.52
C VAL A 289 14.22 17.07 38.50
N ALA A 290 13.56 17.51 39.57
CA ALA A 290 12.83 16.63 40.47
C ALA A 290 11.86 15.79 39.63
N LEU A 291 12.05 14.47 39.67
CA LEU A 291 11.02 13.52 39.28
C LEU A 291 9.82 13.81 40.19
N ARG A 292 8.80 14.46 39.64
CA ARG A 292 7.47 14.37 40.23
C ARG A 292 7.00 12.95 39.94
N ASP A 293 6.92 12.17 41.01
CA ASP A 293 6.15 10.94 41.06
C ASP A 293 4.71 11.25 40.65
N ASP A 294 4.36 10.95 39.40
CA ASP A 294 2.98 10.75 38.98
C ASP A 294 2.76 9.27 38.61
N ALA A 295 3.44 8.41 39.36
CA ALA A 295 3.15 6.99 39.43
C ALA A 295 1.88 6.80 40.25
N GLY A 296 0.70 6.91 39.61
CA GLY A 296 -0.53 6.59 40.33
C GLY A 296 -1.87 7.08 39.80
N GLN A 297 -2.06 7.32 38.50
CA GLN A 297 -3.41 7.33 37.91
C GLN A 297 -3.39 6.66 36.54
N GLY A 298 -3.86 5.41 36.49
CA GLY A 298 -4.21 4.79 35.22
C GLY A 298 -5.31 5.62 34.57
N VAL A 299 -5.04 6.15 33.38
CA VAL A 299 -6.04 6.88 32.61
C VAL A 299 -7.09 5.85 32.13
N SER A 300 -8.11 5.62 32.94
CA SER A 300 -9.37 5.03 32.48
C SER A 300 -9.96 5.96 31.42
N LEU A 301 -10.69 5.41 30.45
CA LEU A 301 -11.59 6.20 29.58
C LEU A 301 -12.58 7.08 30.40
N ASP A 302 -12.75 6.79 31.69
CA ASP A 302 -13.63 7.53 32.59
C ASP A 302 -13.20 8.99 32.87
N ARG A 303 -14.11 9.93 32.53
CA ARG A 303 -14.33 11.28 33.10
C ARG A 303 -13.86 12.53 32.36
N GLU A 304 -13.39 12.48 31.13
CA GLU A 304 -13.14 13.72 30.36
C GLU A 304 -14.34 14.08 29.49
N LEU A 305 -14.74 15.36 29.49
CA LEU A 305 -15.77 15.88 28.59
C LEU A 305 -15.37 15.62 27.13
N PRO A 306 -16.33 15.39 26.21
CA PRO A 306 -16.02 15.20 24.80
C PRO A 306 -15.18 16.35 24.28
N GLU A 307 -14.03 16.02 23.70
CA GLU A 307 -13.13 17.04 23.19
C GLU A 307 -13.74 17.67 21.92
N PRO A 308 -13.90 19.00 21.87
CA PRO A 308 -14.48 19.64 20.69
C PRO A 308 -13.59 19.42 19.47
N LEU A 309 -14.22 19.34 18.29
CA LEU A 309 -13.48 19.30 17.02
C LEU A 309 -12.64 20.59 16.89
N PRO A 310 -11.34 20.50 16.54
CA PRO A 310 -10.51 21.65 16.23
C PRO A 310 -11.16 22.55 15.16
N VAL A 311 -11.05 23.88 15.33
CA VAL A 311 -11.72 24.89 14.49
C VAL A 311 -11.25 24.84 13.02
N ASP A 312 -10.04 24.36 12.80
CA ASP A 312 -9.39 24.19 11.50
C ASP A 312 -9.79 22.90 10.76
N LEU A 313 -10.52 21.99 11.41
CA LEU A 313 -11.05 20.78 10.79
C LEU A 313 -12.52 20.93 10.41
N ALA A 314 -12.84 20.62 9.16
CA ALA A 314 -14.21 20.61 8.65
C ALA A 314 -14.89 19.27 8.97
N ALA A 315 -16.01 19.29 9.71
CA ALA A 315 -16.69 18.08 10.17
C ALA A 315 -17.19 17.20 9.00
N GLU A 316 -17.61 17.81 7.91
CA GLU A 316 -18.11 17.17 6.69
C GLU A 316 -17.02 16.47 5.88
N LEU A 317 -15.75 16.84 6.09
CA LEU A 317 -14.59 16.25 5.42
C LEU A 317 -13.86 15.21 6.28
N MET A 318 -14.39 14.90 7.46
CA MET A 318 -13.79 13.90 8.35
C MET A 318 -13.79 12.50 7.72
N PRO A 319 -12.67 11.75 7.82
CA PRO A 319 -12.63 10.35 7.39
C PRO A 319 -13.64 9.54 8.22
N LYS A 320 -14.36 8.62 7.56
CA LYS A 320 -15.21 7.65 8.24
C LYS A 320 -14.37 6.56 8.88
N HIS A 321 -13.29 6.17 8.23
CA HIS A 321 -12.40 5.11 8.70
C HIS A 321 -10.94 5.56 8.71
N VAL A 322 -10.33 5.53 9.89
CA VAL A 322 -8.89 5.72 10.07
C VAL A 322 -8.25 4.39 10.44
N ALA A 323 -7.17 4.04 9.75
CA ALA A 323 -6.30 2.93 10.12
C ALA A 323 -4.97 3.47 10.66
N VAL A 324 -4.36 2.79 11.64
CA VAL A 324 -3.09 3.23 12.22
C VAL A 324 -2.09 2.10 12.44
N ILE A 325 -0.86 2.32 11.97
CA ILE A 325 0.31 1.49 12.30
C ILE A 325 1.06 2.20 13.43
N MET A 326 0.95 1.64 14.64
CA MET A 326 1.46 2.17 15.90
C MET A 326 2.95 1.85 16.11
N ASP A 327 3.80 2.31 15.19
CA ASP A 327 5.23 2.00 15.17
C ASP A 327 6.05 2.92 16.11
N GLY A 328 7.17 2.42 16.60
CA GLY A 328 8.13 3.21 17.38
C GLY A 328 8.15 2.97 18.89
N ASN A 329 7.25 2.14 19.45
CA ASN A 329 7.20 1.83 20.90
C ASN A 329 8.57 1.41 21.47
N GLY A 330 9.21 0.40 20.88
CA GLY A 330 10.52 -0.08 21.36
C GLY A 330 11.66 0.93 21.12
N ARG A 331 11.58 1.75 20.06
CA ARG A 331 12.55 2.84 19.80
C ARG A 331 12.43 3.92 20.86
N TRP A 332 11.20 4.29 21.21
CA TRP A 332 10.90 5.29 22.22
C TRP A 332 11.46 4.87 23.58
N ALA A 333 11.21 3.62 23.99
CA ALA A 333 11.76 3.08 25.23
C ALA A 333 13.30 3.09 25.22
N LYS A 334 13.90 2.62 24.11
CA LYS A 334 15.36 2.59 23.96
C LYS A 334 15.99 3.98 24.06
N LEU A 335 15.39 5.01 23.45
CA LEU A 335 15.87 6.40 23.55
C LEU A 335 15.85 6.93 24.99
N LYS A 336 14.97 6.39 25.84
CA LYS A 336 14.86 6.73 27.25
C LYS A 336 15.64 5.77 28.18
N GLY A 337 16.41 4.83 27.63
CA GLY A 337 17.13 3.82 28.41
C GLY A 337 16.22 2.80 29.11
N GLN A 338 14.98 2.64 28.64
CA GLN A 338 13.94 1.80 29.24
C GLN A 338 13.75 0.49 28.48
N ALA A 339 13.13 -0.50 29.15
CA ALA A 339 12.72 -1.76 28.53
C ALA A 339 11.58 -1.56 27.51
N ALA A 340 11.51 -2.42 26.49
CA ALA A 340 10.49 -2.32 25.44
C ALA A 340 9.05 -2.35 25.98
N SER A 341 8.80 -3.08 27.07
CA SER A 341 7.52 -3.15 27.78
C SER A 341 7.01 -1.77 28.20
N VAL A 342 7.89 -0.89 28.69
CA VAL A 342 7.55 0.50 29.07
C VAL A 342 7.08 1.30 27.86
N GLY A 343 7.72 1.09 26.70
CA GLY A 343 7.30 1.72 25.45
C GLY A 343 5.91 1.26 25.00
N HIS A 344 5.63 -0.04 25.12
CA HIS A 344 4.30 -0.58 24.80
C HIS A 344 3.21 -0.08 25.75
N GLN A 345 3.49 0.07 27.05
CA GLN A 345 2.57 0.67 28.01
C GLN A 345 2.26 2.14 27.68
N ALA A 346 3.28 2.93 27.33
CA ALA A 346 3.08 4.31 26.89
C ALA A 346 2.30 4.38 25.56
N GLY A 347 2.56 3.43 24.65
CA GLY A 347 1.79 3.27 23.42
C GLY A 347 0.31 2.97 23.67
N LEU A 348 -0.02 2.17 24.68
CA LEU A 348 -1.42 1.93 25.07
C LEU A 348 -2.13 3.22 25.52
N GLN A 349 -1.44 4.09 26.26
CA GLN A 349 -2.02 5.39 26.65
C GLN A 349 -2.30 6.29 25.44
N SER A 350 -1.42 6.24 24.44
CA SER A 350 -1.62 6.97 23.17
C SER A 350 -2.82 6.42 22.39
N LEU A 351 -2.99 5.09 22.36
CA LEU A 351 -4.15 4.44 21.76
C LEU A 351 -5.46 4.86 22.43
N LYS A 352 -5.52 4.83 23.77
CA LYS A 352 -6.70 5.28 24.53
C LYS A 352 -7.09 6.71 24.18
N ARG A 353 -6.10 7.61 24.07
CA ARG A 353 -6.33 9.00 23.66
C ARG A 353 -6.90 9.07 22.24
N MET A 354 -6.31 8.36 21.28
CA MET A 354 -6.81 8.34 19.90
C MET A 354 -8.24 7.78 19.80
N VAL A 355 -8.58 6.74 20.56
CA VAL A 355 -9.96 6.20 20.64
C VAL A 355 -10.96 7.28 21.07
N ARG A 356 -10.63 8.06 22.11
CA ARG A 356 -11.47 9.19 22.57
C ARG A 356 -11.63 10.27 21.50
N LEU A 357 -10.52 10.67 20.87
CA LEU A 357 -10.53 11.69 19.82
C LEU A 357 -11.38 11.24 18.63
N CYS A 358 -11.21 10.00 18.16
CA CYS A 358 -12.03 9.44 17.09
C CYS A 358 -13.53 9.46 17.42
N GLY A 359 -13.90 9.01 18.64
CA GLY A 359 -15.28 9.03 19.09
C GLY A 359 -15.87 10.44 19.23
N SER A 360 -15.06 11.40 19.68
CA SER A 360 -15.49 12.81 19.86
C SER A 360 -15.61 13.56 18.54
N TRP A 361 -14.72 13.27 17.57
CA TRP A 361 -14.66 13.96 16.28
C TRP A 361 -15.48 13.28 15.16
N GLY A 362 -16.29 12.29 15.51
CA GLY A 362 -17.26 11.67 14.59
C GLY A 362 -16.69 10.66 13.60
N ILE A 363 -15.45 10.19 13.81
CA ILE A 363 -14.85 9.08 13.06
C ILE A 363 -15.60 7.80 13.44
N LYS A 364 -15.97 6.98 12.44
CA LYS A 364 -16.83 5.81 12.64
C LYS A 364 -16.06 4.54 12.92
N VAL A 365 -14.88 4.39 12.33
CA VAL A 365 -14.04 3.20 12.48
C VAL A 365 -12.60 3.62 12.73
N LEU A 366 -11.99 3.01 13.75
CA LEU A 366 -10.56 3.06 14.00
C LEU A 366 -10.00 1.63 13.92
N THR A 367 -9.17 1.32 12.93
CA THR A 367 -8.45 0.04 12.86
C THR A 367 -7.00 0.22 13.31
N VAL A 368 -6.57 -0.53 14.32
CA VAL A 368 -5.21 -0.42 14.87
C VAL A 368 -4.40 -1.68 14.59
N PHE A 369 -3.17 -1.51 14.09
CA PHE A 369 -2.27 -2.64 13.88
C PHE A 369 -1.52 -2.98 15.16
N ALA A 370 -2.10 -3.87 15.96
CA ALA A 370 -1.64 -4.15 17.31
C ALA A 370 -0.54 -5.22 17.34
N PHE A 371 -0.68 -6.29 16.55
CA PHE A 371 0.30 -7.38 16.46
C PHE A 371 0.25 -8.05 15.10
N SER A 372 1.35 -8.03 14.32
CA SER A 372 1.38 -8.68 13.00
C SER A 372 1.70 -10.17 13.07
N THR A 373 1.37 -10.92 12.02
CA THR A 373 1.78 -12.34 11.87
C THR A 373 3.31 -12.50 11.95
N ASP A 374 4.10 -11.52 11.50
CA ASP A 374 5.56 -11.56 11.60
C ASP A 374 6.08 -11.34 13.04
N ASN A 375 5.28 -10.72 13.91
CA ASN A 375 5.72 -10.37 15.27
C ASN A 375 5.90 -11.60 16.17
N TRP A 376 5.43 -12.77 15.75
CA TRP A 376 5.71 -14.03 16.42
C TRP A 376 7.20 -14.44 16.39
N ILE A 377 8.01 -13.85 15.51
CA ILE A 377 9.47 -14.09 15.43
C ILE A 377 10.23 -13.36 16.56
N ARG A 378 9.57 -12.44 17.27
CA ARG A 378 10.17 -11.69 18.38
C ARG A 378 10.47 -12.61 19.59
N PRO A 379 11.35 -12.19 20.52
CA PRO A 379 11.65 -12.97 21.71
C PRO A 379 10.37 -13.34 22.48
N LYS A 380 10.28 -14.60 22.92
CA LYS A 380 9.08 -15.13 23.61
C LYS A 380 8.61 -14.26 24.78
N VAL A 381 9.55 -13.72 25.57
CA VAL A 381 9.24 -12.82 26.69
C VAL A 381 8.50 -11.55 26.24
N GLU A 382 8.85 -10.99 25.07
CA GLU A 382 8.16 -9.83 24.51
C GLU A 382 6.76 -10.21 24.00
N VAL A 383 6.64 -11.36 23.33
CA VAL A 383 5.36 -11.86 22.84
C VAL A 383 4.40 -12.15 23.99
N ASP A 384 4.85 -12.88 25.01
CA ASP A 384 4.03 -13.22 26.19
C ASP A 384 3.57 -11.94 26.91
N PHE A 385 4.46 -10.95 27.06
CA PHE A 385 4.11 -9.64 27.62
C PHE A 385 3.02 -8.93 26.81
N LEU A 386 3.09 -8.94 25.48
CA LEU A 386 2.08 -8.30 24.62
C LEU A 386 0.73 -9.00 24.73
N MET A 387 0.70 -10.33 24.81
CA MET A 387 -0.56 -11.08 25.02
C MET A 387 -1.21 -10.74 26.36
N THR A 388 -0.42 -10.70 27.45
CA THR A 388 -0.90 -10.28 28.77
C THR A 388 -1.38 -8.82 28.77
N LEU A 389 -0.67 -7.93 28.06
CA LEU A 389 -1.08 -6.54 27.92
C LEU A 389 -2.44 -6.42 27.22
N PHE A 390 -2.66 -7.16 26.13
CA PHE A 390 -3.96 -7.21 25.45
C PHE A 390 -5.07 -7.73 26.36
N GLU A 391 -4.83 -8.86 27.02
CA GLU A 391 -5.80 -9.46 27.95
C GLU A 391 -6.20 -8.47 29.06
N SER A 392 -5.23 -7.88 29.75
CA SER A 392 -5.52 -6.89 30.81
C SER A 392 -6.24 -5.65 30.28
N THR A 393 -5.90 -5.20 29.07
CA THR A 393 -6.51 -4.01 28.46
C THR A 393 -7.98 -4.26 28.15
N ILE A 394 -8.30 -5.37 27.49
CA ILE A 394 -9.70 -5.69 27.15
C ILE A 394 -10.52 -5.86 28.44
N SER A 395 -10.00 -6.59 29.44
CA SER A 395 -10.70 -6.77 30.71
C SER A 395 -10.95 -5.45 31.46
N THR A 396 -10.00 -4.50 31.40
CA THR A 396 -10.13 -3.23 32.12
C THR A 396 -11.03 -2.23 31.39
N GLU A 397 -11.01 -2.21 30.06
CA GLU A 397 -11.70 -1.18 29.26
C GLU A 397 -13.12 -1.57 28.83
N ILE A 398 -13.53 -2.84 28.97
CA ILE A 398 -14.81 -3.31 28.42
C ILE A 398 -16.04 -2.56 28.96
N GLU A 399 -16.07 -2.25 30.26
CA GLU A 399 -17.16 -1.48 30.86
C GLU A 399 -17.18 -0.03 30.36
N ALA A 400 -16.02 0.55 30.09
CA ALA A 400 -15.94 1.86 29.46
C ALA A 400 -16.42 1.80 28.00
N PHE A 401 -16.02 0.79 27.22
CA PHE A 401 -16.50 0.61 25.86
C PHE A 401 -18.03 0.50 25.79
N LYS A 402 -18.65 -0.25 26.72
CA LYS A 402 -20.11 -0.35 26.84
C LYS A 402 -20.76 1.01 27.13
N ARG A 403 -20.27 1.74 28.13
CA ARG A 403 -20.80 3.07 28.49
C ARG A 403 -20.63 4.10 27.36
N GLU A 404 -19.50 4.03 26.67
CA GLU A 404 -19.11 4.99 25.64
C GLU A 404 -19.62 4.63 24.24
N GLY A 405 -20.39 3.55 24.08
CA GLY A 405 -20.88 3.14 22.77
C GLY A 405 -19.75 2.79 21.79
N ILE A 406 -18.63 2.24 22.29
CA ILE A 406 -17.54 1.72 21.47
C ILE A 406 -17.78 0.22 21.21
N ARG A 407 -17.84 -0.18 19.95
CA ARG A 407 -17.86 -1.59 19.52
C ARG A 407 -16.44 -2.06 19.28
N ILE A 408 -16.00 -3.13 19.95
CA ILE A 408 -14.71 -3.75 19.63
C ILE A 408 -14.92 -4.88 18.61
N SER A 409 -13.96 -5.04 17.69
CA SER A 409 -13.86 -6.20 16.81
C SER A 409 -12.38 -6.57 16.67
N VAL A 410 -12.07 -7.86 16.60
CA VAL A 410 -10.70 -8.36 16.44
C VAL A 410 -10.58 -9.08 15.11
N ILE A 411 -9.53 -8.74 14.34
CA ILE A 411 -9.20 -9.40 13.08
C ILE A 411 -7.79 -10.01 13.16
N GLY A 412 -7.57 -11.10 12.43
CA GLY A 412 -6.36 -11.91 12.35
C GLY A 412 -6.52 -13.31 12.94
N ASP A 413 -5.42 -14.05 12.95
CA ASP A 413 -5.42 -15.46 13.35
C ASP A 413 -5.55 -15.63 14.88
N SER A 414 -6.80 -15.65 15.34
CA SER A 414 -7.15 -15.83 16.75
C SER A 414 -6.76 -17.22 17.28
N SER A 415 -6.58 -18.22 16.42
CA SER A 415 -6.23 -19.59 16.84
C SER A 415 -4.86 -19.66 17.52
N ARG A 416 -3.97 -18.71 17.20
CA ARG A 416 -2.61 -18.59 17.76
C ARG A 416 -2.57 -17.89 19.12
N LEU A 417 -3.67 -17.26 19.54
CA LEU A 417 -3.73 -16.55 20.81
C LEU A 417 -3.94 -17.51 21.99
N PRO A 418 -3.57 -17.14 23.22
CA PRO A 418 -3.93 -17.91 24.41
C PRO A 418 -5.44 -18.14 24.51
N LYS A 419 -5.86 -19.32 24.99
CA LYS A 419 -7.29 -19.68 25.08
C LYS A 419 -8.10 -18.74 25.96
N SER A 420 -7.50 -18.22 27.03
CA SER A 420 -8.14 -17.20 27.88
C SER A 420 -8.44 -15.93 27.08
N LEU A 421 -7.47 -15.44 26.32
CA LEU A 421 -7.62 -14.27 25.46
C LEU A 421 -8.65 -14.49 24.35
N GLN A 422 -8.71 -15.68 23.73
CA GLN A 422 -9.75 -16.03 22.74
C GLN A 422 -11.16 -15.89 23.35
N GLY A 423 -11.38 -16.44 24.54
CA GLY A 423 -12.67 -16.35 25.24
C GLY A 423 -13.03 -14.91 25.64
N LEU A 424 -12.05 -14.14 26.10
CA LEU A 424 -12.23 -12.73 26.47
C LEU A 424 -12.59 -11.87 25.25
N ILE A 425 -11.93 -12.08 24.11
CA ILE A 425 -12.25 -11.39 22.85
C ILE A 425 -13.70 -11.68 22.44
N ALA A 426 -14.09 -12.95 22.41
CA ALA A 426 -15.45 -13.34 22.02
C ALA A 426 -16.53 -12.70 22.92
N SER A 427 -16.29 -12.67 24.24
CA SER A 427 -17.18 -11.99 25.19
C SER A 427 -17.25 -10.48 24.92
N ALA A 428 -16.10 -9.83 24.70
CA ALA A 428 -16.02 -8.39 24.50
C ALA A 428 -16.71 -7.93 23.20
N GLU A 429 -16.57 -8.71 22.12
CA GLU A 429 -17.25 -8.46 20.85
C GLU A 429 -18.77 -8.60 21.01
N GLU A 430 -19.24 -9.66 21.69
CA GLU A 430 -20.66 -9.89 21.95
C GLU A 430 -21.27 -8.78 22.84
N ASP A 431 -20.58 -8.40 23.91
CA ASP A 431 -21.02 -7.39 24.87
C ASP A 431 -21.14 -5.98 24.25
N THR A 432 -20.35 -5.72 23.20
CA THR A 432 -20.29 -4.40 22.55
C THR A 432 -20.90 -4.38 21.15
N LYS A 433 -21.44 -5.49 20.63
CA LYS A 433 -21.90 -5.59 19.24
C LYS A 433 -22.97 -4.58 18.83
N ARG A 434 -23.77 -4.08 19.79
CA ARG A 434 -24.85 -3.11 19.56
C ARG A 434 -24.38 -1.65 19.64
N ASN A 435 -23.12 -1.43 20.00
CA ASN A 435 -22.54 -0.10 20.10
C ASN A 435 -22.28 0.48 18.70
N SER A 436 -22.50 1.78 18.54
CA SER A 436 -22.48 2.45 17.23
C SER A 436 -21.77 3.80 17.20
N ARG A 437 -21.24 4.29 18.34
CA ARG A 437 -20.53 5.58 18.39
C ARG A 437 -19.22 5.51 17.61
N LEU A 438 -18.43 4.47 17.88
CA LEU A 438 -17.15 4.16 17.24
C LEU A 438 -16.98 2.64 17.18
N GLN A 439 -16.49 2.11 16.07
CA GLN A 439 -15.99 0.74 16.00
C GLN A 439 -14.46 0.74 16.08
N LEU A 440 -13.91 0.12 17.12
CA LEU A 440 -12.49 -0.13 17.28
C LEU A 440 -12.17 -1.55 16.77
N ILE A 441 -11.47 -1.61 15.64
CA ILE A 441 -11.01 -2.87 15.07
C ILE A 441 -9.54 -3.09 15.46
N VAL A 442 -9.24 -4.16 16.16
CA VAL A 442 -7.88 -4.48 16.64
C VAL A 442 -7.32 -5.63 15.81
N ALA A 443 -6.28 -5.36 15.03
CA ALA A 443 -5.62 -6.38 14.22
C ALA A 443 -4.52 -7.09 15.03
N VAL A 444 -4.74 -8.38 15.35
CA VAL A 444 -3.87 -9.21 16.20
C VAL A 444 -3.55 -10.52 15.50
N SER A 445 -2.25 -10.85 15.42
CA SER A 445 -1.76 -11.96 14.57
C SER A 445 -2.26 -11.83 13.12
N TYR A 446 -2.36 -10.59 12.64
CA TYR A 446 -2.95 -10.24 11.35
C TYR A 446 -1.88 -9.93 10.30
N SER A 447 -2.17 -10.27 9.05
CA SER A 447 -1.50 -9.73 7.87
C SER A 447 -2.51 -9.62 6.72
N GLY A 448 -2.30 -8.68 5.80
CA GLY A 448 -3.18 -8.52 4.64
C GLY A 448 -3.13 -9.71 3.70
N LYS A 449 -1.96 -10.35 3.55
CA LYS A 449 -1.85 -11.62 2.81
C LYS A 449 -2.62 -12.75 3.48
N TYR A 450 -2.56 -12.86 4.81
CA TYR A 450 -3.33 -13.86 5.55
C TYR A 450 -4.83 -13.66 5.33
N ASP A 451 -5.33 -12.44 5.46
CA ASP A 451 -6.73 -12.06 5.24
C ASP A 451 -7.21 -12.49 3.84
N VAL A 452 -6.44 -12.14 2.80
CA VAL A 452 -6.73 -12.55 1.41
C VAL A 452 -6.69 -14.08 1.24
N VAL A 453 -5.73 -14.77 1.86
CA VAL A 453 -5.67 -16.25 1.80
C VAL A 453 -6.91 -16.88 2.43
N GLN A 454 -7.37 -16.38 3.59
CA GLN A 454 -8.58 -16.89 4.23
C GLN A 454 -9.82 -16.61 3.37
N ALA A 455 -9.91 -15.41 2.77
CA ALA A 455 -10.97 -15.08 1.83
C ALA A 455 -10.99 -16.04 0.63
N CYS A 456 -9.83 -16.28 0.01
CA CYS A 456 -9.70 -17.24 -1.10
C CYS A 456 -10.07 -18.67 -0.69
N LYS A 457 -9.71 -19.11 0.53
CA LYS A 457 -10.13 -20.42 1.08
C LYS A 457 -11.64 -20.52 1.21
N SER A 458 -12.29 -19.48 1.74
CA SER A 458 -13.75 -19.43 1.89
C SER A 458 -14.44 -19.50 0.51
N VAL A 459 -13.98 -18.69 -0.45
CA VAL A 459 -14.50 -18.70 -1.83
C VAL A 459 -14.32 -20.08 -2.48
N ALA A 460 -13.12 -20.66 -2.42
CA ALA A 460 -12.84 -21.96 -3.00
C ALA A 460 -13.73 -23.06 -2.40
N LYS A 461 -14.00 -23.00 -1.08
CA LYS A 461 -14.94 -23.91 -0.41
C LYS A 461 -16.36 -23.73 -0.95
N LYS A 462 -16.87 -22.50 -1.06
CA LYS A 462 -18.21 -22.22 -1.63
C LYS A 462 -18.34 -22.71 -3.07
N VAL A 463 -17.30 -22.59 -3.88
CA VAL A 463 -17.28 -23.13 -5.25
C VAL A 463 -17.29 -24.66 -5.25
N LYS A 464 -16.48 -25.30 -4.40
CA LYS A 464 -16.44 -26.76 -4.25
C LYS A 464 -17.79 -27.33 -3.81
N ASP A 465 -18.46 -26.63 -2.90
CA ASP A 465 -19.76 -27.05 -2.34
C ASP A 465 -20.94 -26.73 -3.29
N GLY A 466 -20.70 -25.97 -4.37
CA GLY A 466 -21.72 -25.59 -5.36
C GLY A 466 -22.54 -24.34 -5.02
N ASP A 467 -22.20 -23.65 -3.92
CA ASP A 467 -22.87 -22.44 -3.43
C ASP A 467 -22.50 -21.17 -4.25
N LEU A 468 -21.41 -21.22 -5.02
CA LEU A 468 -20.91 -20.11 -5.82
C LEU A 468 -20.36 -20.58 -7.17
N HIS A 469 -20.70 -19.90 -8.26
CA HIS A 469 -20.12 -20.18 -9.57
C HIS A 469 -18.80 -19.43 -9.78
N LEU A 470 -17.86 -20.02 -10.53
CA LEU A 470 -16.53 -19.42 -10.80
C LEU A 470 -16.63 -18.05 -11.48
N ASP A 471 -17.57 -17.91 -12.42
CA ASP A 471 -17.76 -16.65 -13.15
C ASP A 471 -18.30 -15.52 -12.28
N ASP A 472 -18.98 -15.84 -11.17
CA ASP A 472 -19.55 -14.88 -10.23
C ASP A 472 -18.51 -14.28 -9.29
N ILE A 473 -17.33 -14.92 -9.13
CA ILE A 473 -16.26 -14.40 -8.29
C ILE A 473 -15.82 -13.03 -8.85
N ASN A 474 -15.86 -12.02 -8.00
CA ASN A 474 -15.48 -10.66 -8.31
C ASN A 474 -14.99 -9.94 -7.03
N GLU A 475 -14.57 -8.69 -7.16
CA GLU A 475 -14.04 -7.88 -6.04
C GLU A 475 -15.00 -7.84 -4.85
N LYS A 476 -16.31 -7.70 -5.09
CA LYS A 476 -17.33 -7.65 -4.04
C LYS A 476 -17.43 -8.97 -3.27
N ILE A 477 -17.31 -10.12 -3.95
CA ILE A 477 -17.31 -11.42 -3.29
C ILE A 477 -16.08 -11.55 -2.39
N ILE A 478 -14.89 -11.18 -2.88
CA ILE A 478 -13.68 -11.20 -2.04
C ILE A 478 -13.85 -10.28 -0.83
N GLU A 479 -14.34 -9.05 -1.01
CA GLU A 479 -14.61 -8.11 0.09
C GLU A 479 -15.54 -8.65 1.16
N GLN A 480 -16.51 -9.48 0.79
CA GLN A 480 -17.44 -10.13 1.73
C GLN A 480 -16.79 -11.26 2.53
N GLU A 481 -15.71 -11.86 2.03
CA GLU A 481 -14.98 -12.92 2.72
C GLU A 481 -13.76 -12.42 3.52
N LEU A 482 -13.35 -11.16 3.35
CA LEU A 482 -12.30 -10.54 4.17
C LEU A 482 -12.79 -10.28 5.58
N GLU A 483 -11.90 -10.32 6.56
CA GLU A 483 -12.25 -10.12 7.98
C GLU A 483 -12.72 -8.70 8.30
N THR A 484 -12.43 -7.73 7.42
CA THR A 484 -12.95 -6.37 7.51
C THR A 484 -14.45 -6.28 7.18
N ASN A 485 -15.12 -7.37 6.78
CA ASN A 485 -16.57 -7.42 6.58
C ASN A 485 -17.38 -7.14 7.88
N CYS A 486 -16.71 -7.09 9.03
CA CYS A 486 -17.30 -6.79 10.33
C CYS A 486 -17.76 -5.33 10.49
N THR A 487 -17.51 -4.44 9.51
CA THR A 487 -17.85 -3.02 9.55
C THR A 487 -18.49 -2.51 8.25
N GLU A 488 -19.26 -1.43 8.36
CA GLU A 488 -19.86 -0.74 7.21
C GLU A 488 -18.83 0.05 6.39
N PHE A 489 -17.69 0.40 6.98
CA PHE A 489 -16.59 1.12 6.32
C PHE A 489 -15.35 0.23 6.31
N PRO A 490 -15.26 -0.80 5.44
CA PRO A 490 -14.15 -1.76 5.47
C PRO A 490 -12.84 -1.17 4.93
N ASN A 491 -12.93 -0.18 4.04
CA ASN A 491 -11.79 0.44 3.38
C ASN A 491 -11.42 1.76 4.09
N PRO A 492 -10.21 1.87 4.68
CA PRO A 492 -9.80 3.09 5.35
C PRO A 492 -9.76 4.28 4.39
N ASP A 493 -10.26 5.41 4.85
CA ASP A 493 -10.07 6.68 4.15
C ASP A 493 -8.63 7.16 4.31
N LEU A 494 -8.07 7.00 5.52
CA LEU A 494 -6.74 7.45 5.91
C LEU A 494 -6.00 6.34 6.66
N LEU A 495 -4.79 6.00 6.21
CA LEU A 495 -3.82 5.20 6.95
C LEU A 495 -2.73 6.11 7.51
N ILE A 496 -2.60 6.13 8.84
CA ILE A 496 -1.53 6.82 9.54
C ILE A 496 -0.46 5.81 9.93
N ARG A 497 0.81 6.12 9.64
CA ARG A 497 1.95 5.37 10.18
C ARG A 497 2.91 6.31 10.89
N THR A 498 3.29 5.93 12.10
CA THR A 498 4.24 6.67 12.94
C THR A 498 5.67 6.20 12.71
N SER A 499 6.65 6.84 13.37
CA SER A 499 8.09 6.55 13.42
C SER A 499 8.94 6.84 12.17
N GLY A 500 8.34 7.43 11.12
CA GLY A 500 9.03 7.84 9.90
C GLY A 500 9.28 6.72 8.89
N GLU A 501 8.82 5.49 9.14
CA GLU A 501 8.92 4.38 8.19
C GLU A 501 7.90 4.55 7.07
N LEU A 502 8.34 4.44 5.81
CA LEU A 502 7.51 4.65 4.62
C LEU A 502 7.20 3.31 3.93
N ARG A 503 6.40 2.47 4.58
CA ARG A 503 5.89 1.20 4.04
C ARG A 503 4.57 0.83 4.72
N VAL A 504 3.82 -0.13 4.19
CA VAL A 504 2.54 -0.58 4.79
C VAL A 504 2.69 -1.81 5.69
N SER A 505 3.79 -2.57 5.57
CA SER A 505 4.12 -3.71 6.44
C SER A 505 3.01 -4.78 6.52
N ASN A 506 2.48 -5.17 5.37
CA ASN A 506 1.50 -6.25 5.21
C ASN A 506 0.21 -5.99 6.01
N PHE A 507 -0.21 -4.72 6.09
CA PHE A 507 -1.42 -4.31 6.79
C PHE A 507 -2.49 -3.86 5.78
N LEU A 508 -3.70 -4.43 5.88
CA LEU A 508 -4.89 -4.05 5.11
C LEU A 508 -4.68 -3.98 3.59
N LEU A 509 -3.86 -4.87 3.02
CA LEU A 509 -3.37 -4.74 1.64
C LEU A 509 -4.48 -4.56 0.60
N TRP A 510 -5.55 -5.34 0.70
CA TRP A 510 -6.72 -5.20 -0.17
C TRP A 510 -7.39 -3.83 0.00
N GLN A 511 -7.64 -3.47 1.25
CA GLN A 511 -8.40 -2.29 1.65
C GLN A 511 -7.65 -0.98 1.35
N LEU A 512 -6.31 -1.02 1.28
CA LEU A 512 -5.47 0.13 0.98
C LEU A 512 -5.47 0.58 -0.49
N ALA A 513 -6.23 -0.07 -1.37
CA ALA A 513 -6.30 0.25 -2.80
C ALA A 513 -6.38 1.76 -3.08
N TYR A 514 -7.25 2.47 -2.37
CA TYR A 514 -7.49 3.91 -2.56
C TYR A 514 -7.34 4.75 -1.30
N THR A 515 -6.79 4.16 -0.23
CA THR A 515 -6.56 4.83 1.04
C THR A 515 -5.50 5.91 0.90
N GLU A 516 -5.77 7.07 1.51
CA GLU A 516 -4.79 8.13 1.65
C GLU A 516 -3.79 7.77 2.74
N LEU A 517 -2.50 7.96 2.48
CA LEU A 517 -1.42 7.62 3.40
C LEU A 517 -0.90 8.87 4.09
N TYR A 518 -0.58 8.78 5.38
CA TYR A 518 0.09 9.82 6.14
C TYR A 518 1.19 9.21 6.99
N PHE A 519 2.40 9.76 6.90
CA PHE A 519 3.57 9.25 7.58
C PHE A 519 4.12 10.29 8.55
N SER A 520 3.99 10.04 9.85
CA SER A 520 4.55 10.88 10.90
C SER A 520 5.93 10.41 11.30
N ARG A 521 6.85 11.34 11.54
CA ARG A 521 8.18 11.06 12.10
C ARG A 521 8.13 10.79 13.61
N GLN A 522 7.06 11.20 14.29
CA GLN A 522 6.89 11.01 15.73
C GLN A 522 6.75 9.52 16.06
N LEU A 523 7.36 9.08 17.16
CA LEU A 523 7.20 7.72 17.66
C LEU A 523 5.81 7.58 18.28
N TRP A 524 5.18 6.40 18.18
CA TRP A 524 3.80 6.20 18.64
C TRP A 524 3.49 6.72 20.05
N PRO A 525 4.33 6.50 21.09
CA PRO A 525 4.03 7.03 22.43
C PRO A 525 4.03 8.56 22.56
N ASP A 526 4.61 9.28 21.60
CA ASP A 526 4.62 10.74 21.54
C ASP A 526 3.62 11.29 20.50
N PHE A 527 2.90 10.42 19.76
CA PHE A 527 1.89 10.84 18.79
C PHE A 527 0.61 11.26 19.53
N GLY A 528 0.40 12.57 19.66
CA GLY A 528 -0.65 13.16 20.46
C GLY A 528 -1.81 13.71 19.62
N ARG A 529 -2.57 14.59 20.27
CA ARG A 529 -3.70 15.32 19.68
C ARG A 529 -3.25 16.12 18.47
N ASP A 530 -2.22 16.93 18.61
CA ASP A 530 -1.82 17.91 17.58
C ASP A 530 -1.28 17.20 16.33
N GLU A 531 -0.49 16.14 16.48
CA GLU A 531 -0.09 15.28 15.36
C GLU A 531 -1.28 14.62 14.65
N PHE A 532 -2.33 14.27 15.39
CA PHE A 532 -3.55 13.72 14.80
C PHE A 532 -4.31 14.78 14.00
N VAL A 533 -4.38 16.01 14.52
CA VAL A 533 -4.93 17.17 13.78
C VAL A 533 -4.15 17.43 12.50
N ASP A 534 -2.82 17.35 12.52
CA ASP A 534 -1.99 17.49 11.32
C ASP A 534 -2.30 16.42 10.28
N ALA A 535 -2.47 15.17 10.72
CA ALA A 535 -2.81 14.05 9.84
C ALA A 535 -4.20 14.23 9.18
N LEU A 536 -5.19 14.66 9.96
CA LEU A 536 -6.54 14.94 9.49
C LEU A 536 -6.58 16.16 8.57
N SER A 537 -5.86 17.24 8.91
CA SER A 537 -5.73 18.43 8.07
C SER A 537 -5.10 18.09 6.71
N SER A 538 -4.02 17.29 6.73
CA SER A 538 -3.41 16.77 5.50
C SER A 538 -4.38 15.92 4.67
N PHE A 539 -5.25 15.14 5.33
CA PHE A 539 -6.30 14.39 4.64
C PHE A 539 -7.35 15.31 4.00
N GLN A 540 -7.86 16.30 4.72
CA GLN A 540 -8.90 17.21 4.21
C GLN A 540 -8.42 18.10 3.04
N GLN A 541 -7.14 18.43 3.00
CA GLN A 541 -6.54 19.21 1.90
C GLN A 541 -6.40 18.41 0.60
N ARG A 542 -6.50 17.07 0.66
CA ARG A 542 -6.33 16.21 -0.52
C ARG A 542 -7.63 16.13 -1.32
N GLN A 543 -7.53 16.39 -2.62
CA GLN A 543 -8.66 16.22 -3.54
C GLN A 543 -8.85 14.74 -3.87
N ARG A 544 -9.79 14.07 -3.20
CA ARG A 544 -10.15 12.68 -3.52
C ARG A 544 -10.80 12.63 -4.91
N ARG A 545 -10.07 12.10 -5.87
CA ARG A 545 -10.55 11.80 -7.23
C ARG A 545 -10.49 10.29 -7.40
N TYR A 546 -11.62 9.62 -7.25
CA TYR A 546 -11.76 8.16 -7.44
C TYR A 546 -11.82 7.79 -8.92
N GLY A 547 -10.79 8.16 -9.69
CA GLY A 547 -10.73 7.87 -11.14
C GLY A 547 -11.76 8.64 -12.01
N GLY A 548 -12.89 9.07 -11.45
CA GLY A 548 -13.87 9.97 -12.06
C GLY A 548 -13.62 11.43 -11.67
N ARG A 549 -13.82 12.35 -12.62
CA ARG A 549 -14.05 13.76 -12.29
C ARG A 549 -15.54 13.91 -12.03
N HIS A 550 -15.93 14.45 -10.88
CA HIS A 550 -17.25 15.08 -10.78
C HIS A 550 -17.26 16.26 -11.77
N SER A 551 -18.18 16.18 -12.73
CA SER A 551 -18.75 17.18 -13.67
C SER A 551 -17.87 18.33 -14.20
#